data_AF-A0AAV9EHE3-F1
#
_entry.id   AF-A0AAV9EHE3-F1
#
_cell.length_a   1.000
_cell.length_b   1.000
_cell.length_c   1.000
_cell.angle_alpha   90.00
_cell.angle_beta   90.00
_cell.angle_gamma   90.00
#
_symmetry.space_group_name_H-M   'P 1'
#
loop_
_entity.id
_entity.type
_entity.pdbx_description
1 polymer ?
#
loop_
_entity_poly.entity_id
_entity_poly.type
_entity_poly.pdbx_seq_one_letter_code
_entity_poly.pdbx_strand_id
1 'polypeptide(L)'
;MAMKAITLLLLLVAATAVSAQSASAPAPAPAPAGVDQDQVKACFKTLSAVEGCVDDIFKSFLTPDFGVAATCCEAAVTVTDECWAEDLLRDL
;
A
#
# COMPACT_ATOMS: atom_id res chain seq x y z
N MET A 1 18.68 30.61 -3.11
CA MET A 1 17.62 30.90 -2.10
C MET A 1 16.74 29.68 -1.80
N ALA A 2 16.52 28.76 -2.76
CA ALA A 2 15.74 27.53 -2.57
C ALA A 2 16.26 26.58 -1.46
N MET A 3 17.58 26.50 -1.25
CA MET A 3 18.17 25.57 -0.27
C MET A 3 17.78 25.89 1.19
N LYS A 4 17.63 27.17 1.53
CA LYS A 4 17.21 27.62 2.87
C LYS A 4 15.74 27.28 3.15
N ALA A 5 14.88 27.37 2.13
CA ALA A 5 13.47 27.02 2.23
C ALA A 5 13.29 25.50 2.45
N ILE A 6 14.08 24.68 1.76
CA ILE A 6 14.10 23.22 1.94
C ILE A 6 14.57 22.85 3.35
N THR A 7 15.63 23.51 3.87
CA THR A 7 16.10 23.29 5.25
C THR A 7 15.05 23.70 6.29
N LEU A 8 14.33 24.81 6.07
CA LEU A 8 13.24 25.25 6.95
C LEU A 8 12.07 24.26 6.95
N LEU A 9 11.66 23.78 5.77
CA LEU A 9 10.63 22.76 5.62
C LEU A 9 10.99 21.46 6.37
N LEU A 10 12.23 20.99 6.27
CA LEU A 10 12.69 19.78 6.97
C LEU A 10 12.66 19.94 8.50
N LEU A 11 13.05 21.11 9.02
CA LEU A 11 13.02 21.39 10.47
C LEU A 11 11.59 21.47 11.02
N LEU A 12 10.64 22.01 10.24
CA LEU A 12 9.22 22.06 10.60
C LEU A 12 8.59 20.67 10.74
N VAL A 13 8.97 19.71 9.88
CA VAL A 13 8.45 18.33 9.92
C VAL A 13 9.01 17.55 11.12
N ALA A 14 10.22 17.85 11.59
CA ALA A 14 10.80 17.20 12.76
C ALA A 14 10.14 17.63 14.09
N ALA A 15 9.53 18.81 14.15
CA ALA A 15 8.93 19.35 15.37
C ALA A 15 7.56 18.77 15.72
N THR A 16 6.90 18.03 14.82
CA THR A 16 5.56 17.45 15.05
C THR A 16 5.56 16.02 15.57
N ALA A 17 6.72 15.41 15.82
CA ALA A 17 6.83 14.00 16.24
C ALA A 17 6.94 13.78 17.77
N VAL A 18 6.60 14.77 18.61
CA VAL A 18 6.51 14.59 20.07
C VAL A 18 5.16 15.05 20.58
N SER A 19 4.15 14.24 20.32
CA SER A 19 3.11 13.97 21.31
C SER A 19 2.93 12.45 21.36
N ALA A 20 3.66 11.81 22.28
CA ALA A 20 3.36 10.47 22.75
C ALA A 20 2.04 10.53 23.54
N GLN A 21 0.93 10.69 22.83
CA GLN A 21 -0.38 10.33 23.35
C GLN A 21 -0.47 8.82 23.20
N SER A 22 -0.24 8.14 24.33
CA SER A 22 -0.64 6.75 24.56
C SER A 22 -2.17 6.66 24.43
N ALA A 23 -2.65 6.74 23.19
CA ALA A 23 -3.98 6.34 22.84
C ALA A 23 -3.99 4.81 22.92
N SER A 24 -4.69 4.29 23.93
CA SER A 24 -5.27 2.96 23.85
C SER A 24 -5.84 2.79 22.45
N ALA A 25 -5.30 1.85 21.67
CA ALA A 25 -5.71 1.61 20.30
C ALA A 25 -7.25 1.55 20.26
N PRO A 26 -7.93 2.41 19.48
CA PRO A 26 -9.35 2.24 19.27
C PRO A 26 -9.58 0.84 18.69
N ALA A 27 -10.58 0.14 19.22
CA ALA A 27 -10.94 -1.18 18.72
C ALA A 27 -11.07 -1.14 17.18
N PRO A 28 -10.67 -2.20 16.47
CA PRO A 28 -10.83 -2.26 15.02
C PRO A 28 -12.28 -1.93 14.66
N ALA A 29 -12.47 -0.94 13.78
CA ALA A 29 -13.80 -0.64 13.27
C ALA A 29 -14.40 -1.91 12.66
N PRO A 30 -15.71 -2.16 12.81
CA PRO A 30 -16.36 -3.29 12.16
C PRO A 30 -16.11 -3.16 10.65
N ALA A 31 -15.55 -4.22 10.06
CA ALA A 31 -15.31 -4.27 8.62
C ALA A 31 -16.63 -4.04 7.88
N PRO A 32 -16.62 -3.33 6.72
CA PRO A 32 -17.81 -3.18 5.90
C PRO A 32 -18.39 -4.56 5.59
N ALA A 33 -19.70 -4.71 5.84
CA ALA A 33 -20.41 -5.96 5.58
C ALA A 33 -20.30 -6.29 4.09
N GLY A 34 -19.68 -7.42 3.77
CA GLY A 34 -19.43 -7.87 2.40
C GLY A 34 -17.97 -8.10 2.04
N VAL A 35 -17.00 -7.69 2.89
CA VAL A 35 -15.58 -7.99 2.67
C VAL A 35 -15.19 -9.24 3.48
N ASP A 36 -14.97 -10.35 2.79
CA ASP A 36 -14.37 -11.54 3.39
C ASP A 36 -12.88 -11.29 3.63
N GLN A 37 -12.54 -10.89 4.86
CA GLN A 37 -11.18 -10.54 5.25
C GLN A 37 -10.19 -11.68 5.06
N ASP A 38 -10.64 -12.93 5.16
CA ASP A 38 -9.77 -14.08 5.01
C ASP A 38 -9.50 -14.38 3.53
N GLN A 39 -10.46 -14.16 2.64
CA GLN A 39 -10.26 -14.15 1.19
C GLN A 39 -9.28 -13.06 0.77
N VAL A 40 -9.44 -11.83 1.25
CA VAL A 40 -8.51 -10.72 0.94
C VAL A 40 -7.08 -11.05 1.37
N LYS A 41 -6.91 -11.60 2.58
CA LYS A 41 -5.60 -12.05 3.07
C LYS A 41 -5.03 -13.19 2.22
N ALA A 42 -5.85 -14.16 1.85
CA ALA A 42 -5.43 -15.28 1.01
C ALA A 42 -4.95 -14.80 -0.37
N CYS A 43 -5.65 -13.84 -0.95
CA CYS A 43 -5.29 -13.19 -2.21
C CYS A 43 -3.98 -12.43 -2.12
N PHE A 44 -3.81 -11.62 -1.07
CA PHE A 44 -2.58 -10.86 -0.89
C PHE A 44 -1.37 -11.74 -0.53
N LYS A 45 -1.61 -12.98 -0.05
CA LYS A 45 -0.55 -13.95 0.25
C LYS A 45 0.25 -14.36 -0.99
N THR A 46 -0.39 -14.44 -2.15
CA THR A 46 0.30 -14.78 -3.41
C THR A 46 1.31 -13.70 -3.79
N LEU A 47 0.94 -12.42 -3.60
CA LEU A 47 1.82 -11.28 -3.82
C LEU A 47 2.95 -11.21 -2.78
N SER A 48 2.63 -11.38 -1.50
CA SER A 48 3.63 -11.31 -0.42
C SER A 48 4.57 -12.52 -0.37
N ALA A 49 4.23 -13.61 -1.05
CA ALA A 49 5.14 -14.75 -1.25
C ALA A 49 6.32 -14.42 -2.18
N VAL A 50 6.18 -13.39 -3.03
CA VAL A 50 7.26 -12.89 -3.88
C VAL A 50 7.94 -11.71 -3.17
N GLU A 51 9.20 -11.89 -2.78
CA GLU A 51 9.96 -10.85 -2.09
C GLU A 51 10.03 -9.56 -2.92
N GLY A 52 9.71 -8.43 -2.29
CA GLY A 52 9.71 -7.10 -2.94
C GLY A 52 8.55 -6.83 -3.88
N CYS A 53 7.68 -7.81 -4.17
CA CYS A 53 6.63 -7.64 -5.17
C CYS A 53 5.59 -6.59 -4.80
N VAL A 54 5.16 -6.59 -3.54
CA VAL A 54 4.21 -5.60 -3.01
C VAL A 54 4.81 -4.19 -3.12
N ASP A 55 6.07 -4.01 -2.73
CA ASP A 55 6.78 -2.74 -2.83
C ASP A 55 6.96 -2.28 -4.28
N ASP A 56 7.30 -3.18 -5.21
CA ASP A 56 7.46 -2.87 -6.64
C ASP A 56 6.13 -2.40 -7.27
N ILE A 57 5.02 -3.04 -6.90
CA ILE A 57 3.68 -2.63 -7.32
C ILE A 57 3.36 -1.23 -6.77
N PHE A 58 3.53 -1.01 -5.46
CA PHE A 58 3.29 0.31 -4.87
C PHE A 58 4.17 1.40 -5.48
N LYS A 59 5.43 1.07 -5.73
CA LYS A 59 6.40 1.98 -6.34
C LYS A 59 6.02 2.32 -7.78
N SER A 60 5.46 1.38 -8.53
CA SER A 60 4.95 1.64 -9.89
C SER A 60 3.78 2.63 -9.92
N PHE A 61 3.01 2.78 -8.83
CA PHE A 61 1.98 3.81 -8.71
C PHE A 61 2.55 5.18 -8.31
N LEU A 62 3.66 5.21 -7.58
CA LEU A 62 4.24 6.44 -7.01
C LEU A 62 5.34 7.04 -7.89
N THR A 63 5.96 6.23 -8.74
CA THR A 63 7.05 6.63 -9.63
C THR A 63 6.80 6.16 -11.06
N PRO A 64 7.29 6.90 -12.07
CA PRO A 64 7.15 6.51 -13.48
C PRO A 64 8.01 5.28 -13.88
N ASP A 65 8.75 4.70 -12.94
CA ASP A 65 9.54 3.48 -13.15
C ASP A 65 8.66 2.24 -12.94
N PHE A 66 8.34 1.56 -14.05
CA PHE A 66 7.54 0.32 -14.08
C PHE A 66 8.42 -0.93 -14.04
N GLY A 67 9.41 -0.95 -13.15
CA GLY A 67 10.32 -2.08 -12.99
C GLY A 67 9.74 -3.15 -12.06
N VAL A 68 8.84 -4.00 -12.56
CA VAL A 68 8.30 -5.14 -11.79
C VAL A 68 8.96 -6.44 -12.26
N ALA A 69 9.47 -7.25 -11.33
CA ALA A 69 10.02 -8.56 -11.67
C ALA A 69 8.96 -9.46 -12.34
N ALA A 70 9.37 -10.29 -13.31
CA ALA A 70 8.44 -11.16 -14.04
C ALA A 70 7.62 -12.08 -13.12
N THR A 71 8.25 -12.61 -12.06
CA THR A 71 7.59 -13.43 -11.02
C THR A 71 6.56 -12.65 -10.22
N CYS A 72 6.80 -11.36 -9.97
CA CYS A 72 5.84 -10.49 -9.32
C CYS A 72 4.66 -10.15 -10.24
N CYS A 73 4.92 -9.95 -11.52
CA CYS A 73 3.87 -9.72 -12.52
C CYS A 73 2.92 -10.93 -12.63
N GLU A 74 3.47 -12.15 -12.65
CA GLU A 74 2.67 -13.39 -12.66
C GLU A 74 1.81 -13.54 -11.40
N ALA A 75 2.37 -13.22 -10.22
CA ALA A 75 1.64 -13.21 -8.96
C ALA A 75 0.51 -12.16 -8.96
N ALA A 76 0.77 -10.97 -9.50
CA ALA A 76 -0.23 -9.91 -9.62
C ALA A 76 -1.38 -10.30 -10.54
N VAL A 77 -1.09 -10.90 -11.71
CA VAL A 77 -2.11 -11.41 -12.63
C VAL A 77 -2.96 -12.48 -11.95
N THR A 78 -2.35 -13.40 -11.22
CA THR A 78 -3.08 -14.44 -10.46
C THR A 78 -4.04 -13.81 -9.45
N VAL A 79 -3.62 -12.75 -8.75
CA VAL A 79 -4.51 -12.02 -7.83
C VAL A 79 -5.61 -11.30 -8.58
N THR A 80 -5.34 -10.69 -9.73
CA THR A 80 -6.39 -10.02 -10.50
C THR A 80 -7.45 -11.01 -11.02
N ASP A 81 -7.05 -12.20 -11.46
CA ASP A 81 -7.96 -13.22 -12.01
C ASP A 81 -8.81 -13.88 -10.92
N GLU A 82 -8.17 -14.27 -9.80
CA GLU A 82 -8.81 -15.09 -8.76
C GLU A 82 -9.47 -14.26 -7.65
N CYS A 83 -9.08 -13.00 -7.48
CA CYS A 83 -9.43 -12.22 -6.29
C CYS A 83 -10.14 -10.91 -6.57
N TRP A 84 -10.04 -10.37 -7.78
CA TRP A 84 -10.74 -9.14 -8.13
C TRP A 84 -11.99 -9.53 -8.91
N ALA A 85 -13.16 -9.17 -8.36
CA ALA A 85 -14.37 -9.20 -9.15
C ALA A 85 -14.23 -8.21 -10.30
N GLU A 86 -14.58 -8.62 -11.53
CA GLU A 86 -14.46 -7.86 -12.79
C GLU A 86 -15.01 -6.41 -12.73
N ASP A 87 -15.84 -6.09 -11.75
CA ASP A 87 -16.55 -4.80 -11.64
C ASP A 87 -15.72 -3.65 -11.04
N LEU A 88 -14.67 -3.92 -10.24
CA LEU A 88 -13.95 -2.84 -9.52
C LEU A 88 -12.85 -2.14 -10.35
N LEU A 89 -12.41 -2.74 -11.47
CA LEU A 89 -11.37 -2.19 -12.37
C LEU A 89 -11.93 -1.32 -13.50
N ARG A 90 -13.25 -1.30 -13.71
CA ARG A 90 -13.91 -0.60 -14.83
C ARG A 90 -14.32 0.84 -14.50
N ASP A 91 -14.04 1.31 -13.29
CA ASP A 91 -14.34 2.68 -12.82
C ASP A 91 -13.09 3.50 -12.47
N LEU A 92 -11.88 3.03 -12.86
CA LEU A 92 -10.62 3.77 -12.71
C LEU A 92 -10.13 4.36 -14.05
#